data_AF-A0A7S4HSG2-F1
#
_entry.id   AF-A0A7S4HSG2-F1
#
_cell.length_a   1.000
_cell.length_b   1.000
_cell.length_c   1.000
_cell.angle_alpha   90.00
_cell.angle_beta   90.00
_cell.angle_gamma   90.00
#
_symmetry.space_group_name_H-M   'P 1'
#
loop_
_entity.id
_entity.type
_entity.pdbx_description
1 polymer ?
#
loop_
_entity_poly.entity_id
_entity_poly.type
_entity_poly.pdbx_seq_one_letter_code
_entity_poly.pdbx_strand_id
1 'polypeptide(L)'
;TLYSSMLFGHFEMVGSSLLFVYDDDETSNFEPNLWMIDFAKSIDHSPLEPREVVAGVTRRTSAHEGLKLTHCDDWTLGNHEDGYLVGLDNLIRTFEEVLANLSSA
;
A
#
# COMPACT_ATOMS: atom_id res chain seq x y z
N THR A 1 -6.76 9.37 1.37
CA THR A 1 -6.57 8.25 0.42
C THR A 1 -5.11 7.80 0.49
N LEU A 2 -4.70 6.72 -0.18
CA LEU A 2 -3.28 6.31 -0.20
C LEU A 2 -2.38 7.43 -0.77
N TYR A 3 -2.83 8.11 -1.84
CA TYR A 3 -2.16 9.28 -2.43
C TYR A 3 -1.83 10.41 -1.44
N SER A 4 -2.65 10.59 -0.39
CA SER A 4 -2.48 11.64 0.61
C SER A 4 -1.80 11.15 1.90
N SER A 5 -1.47 9.86 1.99
CA SER A 5 -0.92 9.27 3.20
C SER A 5 0.59 9.54 3.29
N MET A 6 0.97 10.31 4.30
CA MET A 6 2.39 10.59 4.59
C MET A 6 3.18 9.31 4.86
N LEU A 7 2.56 8.34 5.53
CA LEU A 7 3.16 7.04 5.81
C LEU A 7 3.39 6.27 4.50
N PHE A 8 2.35 6.15 3.68
CA PHE A 8 2.41 5.35 2.45
C PHE A 8 3.48 5.88 1.49
N GLY A 9 3.54 7.21 1.30
CA GLY A 9 4.50 7.83 0.39
C GLY A 9 5.98 7.67 0.78
N HIS A 10 6.30 7.08 1.92
CA HIS A 10 7.68 6.75 2.32
C HIS A 10 7.89 5.24 2.55
N PHE A 11 6.90 4.39 2.28
CA PHE A 11 7.04 2.96 2.50
C PHE A 11 7.15 2.22 1.17
N GLU A 12 8.23 1.49 0.92
CA GLU A 12 8.29 0.52 -0.18
C GLU A 12 7.42 -0.69 0.19
N MET A 13 6.32 -0.93 -0.53
CA MET A 13 5.25 -1.86 -0.18
C MET A 13 5.36 -3.21 -0.90
N VAL A 14 6.46 -3.92 -0.70
CA VAL A 14 6.70 -5.22 -1.34
C VAL A 14 6.08 -6.38 -0.57
N GLY A 15 5.37 -7.26 -1.29
CA GLY A 15 4.86 -8.53 -0.75
C GLY A 15 3.64 -8.41 0.17
N SER A 16 3.05 -7.22 0.26
CA SER A 16 1.77 -6.99 0.92
C SER A 16 0.59 -7.43 0.03
N SER A 17 -0.59 -7.57 0.63
CA SER A 17 -1.81 -7.99 -0.08
C SER A 17 -3.02 -7.15 0.30
N LEU A 18 -4.06 -7.18 -0.53
CA LEU A 18 -5.38 -6.66 -0.23
C LEU A 18 -6.30 -7.84 0.13
N LEU A 19 -6.81 -7.85 1.35
CA LEU A 19 -7.76 -8.84 1.83
C LEU A 19 -9.18 -8.29 1.68
N PHE A 20 -9.92 -8.86 0.75
CA PHE A 20 -11.34 -8.63 0.57
C PHE A 20 -12.14 -9.54 1.50
N VAL A 21 -13.09 -8.98 2.23
CA VAL A 21 -14.02 -9.74 3.06
C VAL A 21 -15.43 -9.30 2.73
N TYR A 22 -16.26 -10.29 2.46
CA TYR A 22 -17.65 -10.15 2.07
C TYR A 22 -18.46 -11.21 2.81
N ASP A 23 -19.71 -10.88 3.14
CA ASP A 23 -20.70 -11.78 3.72
C ASP A 23 -21.96 -11.69 2.85
N ASP A 24 -22.53 -12.84 2.48
CA ASP A 24 -23.76 -12.90 1.68
C ASP A 24 -25.04 -12.94 2.53
N ASP A 25 -24.92 -12.91 3.86
CA ASP A 25 -26.06 -12.81 4.76
C ASP A 25 -26.67 -11.38 4.73
N GLU A 26 -27.75 -11.24 3.95
CA GLU A 26 -28.55 -10.01 3.86
C GLU A 26 -29.19 -9.58 5.20
N THR A 27 -29.21 -10.45 6.22
CA THR A 27 -29.72 -10.12 7.56
C THR A 27 -28.62 -9.61 8.51
N SER A 28 -27.36 -9.76 8.11
CA SER A 28 -26.22 -9.21 8.83
C SER A 28 -26.08 -7.71 8.54
N ASN A 29 -25.62 -6.93 9.52
CA ASN A 29 -25.20 -5.54 9.28
C ASN A 29 -23.74 -5.46 8.79
N PHE A 30 -23.26 -6.51 8.11
CA PHE A 30 -21.88 -6.57 7.65
C PHE A 30 -21.74 -5.83 6.32
N GLU A 31 -20.91 -4.80 6.33
CA GLU A 31 -20.52 -4.11 5.10
C GLU A 31 -19.29 -4.81 4.51
N PRO A 32 -19.22 -5.02 3.17
CA PRO A 32 -18.03 -5.53 2.52
C PRO A 32 -16.85 -4.60 2.81
N ASN A 33 -15.70 -5.19 3.12
CA ASN A 33 -14.51 -4.44 3.53
C ASN A 33 -13.24 -4.93 2.84
N LEU A 34 -12.25 -4.06 2.80
CA LEU A 34 -10.93 -4.31 2.24
C LEU A 34 -9.85 -3.78 3.16
N TRP A 35 -8.84 -4.61 3.44
CA TRP A 35 -7.70 -4.25 4.27
C TRP A 35 -6.37 -4.57 3.60
N MET A 36 -5.37 -3.73 3.83
CA MET A 36 -3.98 -4.05 3.49
C MET A 36 -3.39 -4.95 4.58
N ILE A 37 -2.69 -6.02 4.19
CA ILE A 37 -2.07 -6.99 5.10
C ILE A 37 -0.61 -7.32 4.68
N ASP A 38 0.11 -8.02 5.57
CA ASP A 38 1.45 -8.58 5.32
C ASP A 38 2.58 -7.57 5.02
N PHE A 39 2.87 -6.69 5.98
CA PHE A 39 3.91 -5.65 5.87
C PHE A 39 5.32 -6.11 6.26
N ALA A 40 5.57 -7.42 6.38
CA ALA A 40 6.84 -7.95 6.92
C ALA A 40 8.07 -7.57 6.07
N LYS A 41 7.85 -7.28 4.78
CA LYS A 41 8.89 -6.84 3.84
C LYS A 41 8.76 -5.36 3.47
N SER A 42 7.81 -4.63 4.06
CA SER A 42 7.66 -3.21 3.81
C SER A 42 8.81 -2.44 4.46
N ILE A 43 9.43 -1.53 3.70
CA ILE A 43 10.62 -0.80 4.14
C ILE A 43 10.25 0.67 4.31
N ASP A 44 10.50 1.23 5.49
CA ASP A 44 10.31 2.65 5.75
C ASP A 44 11.53 3.47 5.31
N HIS A 45 11.27 4.46 4.46
CA HIS A 45 12.21 5.46 3.98
C HIS A 45 11.97 6.85 4.58
N SER A 46 11.12 6.98 5.60
CA SER A 46 10.84 8.27 6.24
C SER A 46 12.13 8.92 6.76
N PRO A 47 12.24 10.26 6.71
CA PRO A 47 13.37 10.96 7.32
C PRO A 47 13.52 10.58 8.79
N LEU A 48 14.76 10.45 9.27
CA LEU A 48 15.01 10.37 10.70
C LEU A 48 14.67 11.71 11.34
N GLU A 49 13.74 11.72 12.29
CA GLU A 49 13.56 12.88 13.17
C GLU A 49 14.90 13.18 13.89
N PRO A 50 15.23 14.47 14.16
CA PRO A 50 16.36 14.83 15.00
C PRO A 50 16.22 14.16 16.37
N ARG A 51 17.04 13.14 16.63
CA ARG A 51 16.89 12.17 17.74
C ARG A 51 16.68 12.82 19.11
N GLU A 52 15.57 12.50 19.78
CA GLU A 52 15.65 12.13 21.19
C GLU A 52 16.11 10.67 21.25
N VAL A 53 17.23 10.44 21.93
CA VAL A 53 17.82 9.12 22.11
C VAL A 53 16.93 8.31 23.06
N VAL A 54 15.98 7.55 22.52
CA VAL A 54 15.20 6.60 23.32
C VAL A 54 15.80 5.20 23.20
N ALA A 55 16.44 4.78 24.28
CA ALA A 55 16.73 3.41 24.70
C ALA A 55 17.15 2.39 23.62
N GLY A 56 18.42 2.43 23.20
CA GLY A 56 19.20 1.23 22.83
C GLY A 56 18.82 0.45 21.57
N VAL A 57 17.70 0.73 20.92
CA VAL A 57 17.31 0.11 19.65
C VAL A 57 17.73 1.04 18.51
N THR A 58 18.85 0.73 17.87
CA THR A 58 19.26 1.46 16.66
C THR A 58 18.44 0.93 15.49
N ARG A 59 17.45 1.70 15.03
CA ARG A 59 16.76 1.45 13.76
C ARG A 59 17.84 1.25 12.69
N ARG A 60 17.78 0.16 11.91
CA ARG A 60 18.66 -0.01 10.75
C ARG A 60 18.42 1.20 9.84
N THR A 61 19.42 2.07 9.73
CA THR A 61 19.42 3.20 8.79
C THR A 61 19.50 2.58 7.39
N SER A 62 18.41 2.62 6.62
CA SER A 62 18.49 2.27 5.21
C SER A 62 19.36 3.33 4.52
N ALA A 63 20.15 2.98 3.50
CA ALA A 63 21.00 3.94 2.78
C ALA A 63 20.19 4.98 1.95
N HIS A 64 18.88 5.00 2.13
CA HIS A 64 17.87 5.62 1.28
C HIS A 64 16.85 6.37 2.15
N GLU A 65 17.35 7.20 3.06
CA GLU A 65 16.54 8.01 3.99
C GLU A 65 15.88 9.19 3.27
N GLY A 66 14.65 9.51 3.65
CA GLY A 66 13.85 10.61 3.11
C GLY A 66 13.34 10.39 1.68
N LEU A 67 13.40 9.17 1.13
CA LEU A 67 12.84 8.90 -0.18
C LEU A 67 11.32 8.98 -0.14
N LYS A 68 10.76 9.75 -1.07
CA LYS A 68 9.33 9.80 -1.33
C LYS A 68 9.01 9.03 -2.60
N LEU A 69 8.15 8.04 -2.47
CA LEU A 69 7.73 7.13 -3.54
C LEU A 69 6.47 7.68 -4.21
N THR A 70 6.37 7.47 -5.52
CA THR A 70 5.16 7.76 -6.29
C THR A 70 4.22 6.57 -6.31
N HIS A 71 4.75 5.35 -6.19
CA HIS A 71 4.09 4.06 -6.39
C HIS A 71 3.52 3.87 -7.81
N CYS A 72 3.92 4.74 -8.73
CA CYS A 72 3.42 4.83 -10.10
C CYS A 72 4.52 4.73 -11.15
N ASP A 73 5.70 5.28 -10.85
CA ASP A 73 6.85 5.23 -11.74
C ASP A 73 7.37 3.79 -11.88
N ASP A 74 7.95 3.47 -13.04
CA ASP A 74 8.54 2.16 -13.28
C ASP A 74 9.67 1.87 -12.29
N TRP A 75 9.71 0.64 -11.76
CA TRP A 75 10.81 0.21 -10.91
C TRP A 75 12.13 0.20 -11.69
N THR A 76 13.14 0.82 -11.09
CA THR A 76 14.54 0.76 -11.54
C THR A 76 15.43 0.54 -10.34
N LEU A 77 16.59 -0.11 -10.55
CA LEU A 77 17.49 -0.40 -9.44
C LEU A 77 17.89 0.90 -8.70
N GLY A 78 17.46 1.00 -7.44
CA GLY A 78 17.78 2.12 -6.54
C GLY A 78 16.70 3.20 -6.41
N ASN A 79 15.60 3.17 -7.19
CA ASN A 79 14.49 4.11 -7.02
C ASN A 79 13.45 3.66 -5.98
N HIS A 80 13.46 2.37 -5.62
CA HIS A 80 12.56 1.74 -4.63
C HIS A 80 11.06 1.78 -4.99
N GLU A 81 10.71 2.11 -6.23
CA GLU A 81 9.31 2.11 -6.67
C GLU A 81 8.73 0.70 -6.66
N ASP A 82 7.50 0.55 -6.20
CA ASP A 82 6.88 -0.76 -5.98
C ASP A 82 5.69 -1.03 -6.91
N GLY A 83 5.21 -0.02 -7.63
CA GLY A 83 4.05 -0.12 -8.52
C GLY A 83 2.74 -0.41 -7.79
N TYR A 84 2.66 -0.17 -6.47
CA TYR A 84 1.47 -0.53 -5.67
C TYR A 84 0.20 0.15 -6.20
N LEU A 85 0.28 1.45 -6.55
CA LEU A 85 -0.87 2.19 -7.07
C LEU A 85 -1.20 1.80 -8.51
N VAL A 86 -0.21 1.40 -9.32
CA VAL A 86 -0.46 0.81 -10.65
C VAL A 86 -1.28 -0.48 -10.51
N GLY A 87 -0.92 -1.33 -9.56
CA GLY A 87 -1.68 -2.55 -9.25
C GLY A 87 -3.12 -2.25 -8.82
N LEU A 88 -3.31 -1.26 -7.93
CA LEU A 88 -4.63 -0.86 -7.46
C LEU A 88 -5.50 -0.25 -8.57
N ASP A 89 -4.93 0.61 -9.43
CA ASP A 89 -5.64 1.18 -10.58
C ASP A 89 -6.10 0.08 -11.55
N ASN A 90 -5.25 -0.92 -11.82
CA ASN A 90 -5.62 -2.05 -12.66
C ASN A 90 -6.70 -2.92 -12.02
N LEU A 91 -6.66 -3.08 -10.69
CA LEU A 91 -7.69 -3.81 -9.95
C LEU A 91 -9.04 -3.10 -10.06
N ILE A 92 -9.08 -1.79 -9.83
CA ILE A 92 -10.31 -0.98 -9.96
C ILE A 92 -10.88 -1.11 -11.38
N ARG A 93 -10.04 -0.92 -12.42
CA ARG A 93 -10.47 -1.08 -13.82
C ARG A 93 -11.07 -2.46 -14.10
N THR A 94 -10.43 -3.52 -13.59
CA THR A 94 -10.93 -4.89 -13.78
C THR A 94 -12.31 -5.08 -13.14
N PHE A 95 -12.52 -4.56 -11.93
CA PHE A 95 -13.83 -4.62 -11.26
C PHE A 95 -14.89 -3.79 -12.00
N GLU A 96 -14.54 -2.60 -12.49
CA GLU A 96 -15.44 -1.77 -13.31
C GLU A 96 -15.88 -2.50 -14.58
N GLU A 97 -14.96 -3.19 -15.27
CA GLU A 97 -15.28 -4.02 -16.44
C GLU A 97 -16.22 -5.17 -16.09
N VAL A 98 -15.98 -5.87 -14.98
CA VAL A 98 -16.87 -6.94 -14.51
C VAL A 98 -18.28 -6.41 -14.23
N LEU A 99 -18.38 -5.26 -13.55
CA LEU A 99 -19.68 -4.61 -13.25
C LEU A 99 -20.39 -4.16 -14.53
N ALA A 100 -19.67 -3.58 -15.49
CA ALA A 100 -20.22 -3.19 -16.78
C ALA A 100 -20.77 -4.41 -17.53
N ASN A 101 -20.04 -5.53 -17.53
CA ASN A 101 -20.48 -6.77 -18.17
C ASN A 101 -21.72 -7.36 -17.49
N LEU A 102 -21.76 -7.40 -16.15
CA LEU A 102 -22.90 -7.90 -15.39
C LEU A 102 -24.16 -7.04 -15.53
N SER A 103 -24.01 -5.73 -15.70
CA SER A 103 -25.14 -4.82 -15.92
C SER A 103 -25.66 -4.82 -17.37
N SER A 104 -24.87 -5.36 -18.30
CA SER A 104 -25.25 -5.54 -19.71
C SER A 104 -25.90 -6.90 -20.02
N ALA A 105 -25.89 -7.83 -19.07
CA ALA A 105 -26.47 -9.16 -19.16
C ALA A 105 -27.92 -9.19 -18.64
#